data_AF-A0A150NYN8-F1
#
_entry.id   AF-A0A150NYN8-F1
#
_cell.length_a   1.000
_cell.length_b   1.000
_cell.length_c   1.000
_cell.angle_alpha   90.00
_cell.angle_beta   90.00
_cell.angle_gamma   90.00
#
_symmetry.space_group_name_H-M   'P 1'
#
loop_
_entity.id
_entity.type
_entity.pdbx_description
1 polymer ?
#
loop_
_entity_poly.entity_id
_entity_poly.type
_entity_poly.pdbx_seq_one_letter_code
_entity_poly.pdbx_strand_id
1 'polypeptide(L)' 'MARAGLGVALLADWLVAEDIARKRLVQLLEDHATPKAPVYALTPPVRYTAAPVRALLDHLATSLASRLGAG' A
#
# COMPACT_ATOMS: atom_id res chain seq x y z
N MET A 1 16.38 -4.14 -6.40
CA MET A 1 16.35 -5.05 -7.56
C MET A 1 15.66 -4.41 -8.77
N ALA A 2 14.35 -4.17 -8.76
CA ALA A 2 13.62 -3.60 -9.91
C ALA A 2 14.20 -2.27 -10.41
N ARG A 3 14.40 -1.28 -9.52
CA ARG A 3 15.05 0.00 -9.86
C ARG A 3 16.49 -0.11 -10.37
N ALA A 4 17.16 -1.22 -10.09
CA ALA A 4 18.52 -1.48 -10.54
C ALA A 4 18.56 -2.28 -11.85
N GLY A 5 17.40 -2.54 -12.49
CA GLY A 5 17.32 -3.28 -13.74
C GLY A 5 17.57 -4.78 -13.61
N LEU A 6 17.45 -5.35 -12.40
CA LEU A 6 17.78 -6.75 -12.12
C LEU A 6 16.60 -7.72 -12.37
N GLY A 7 15.51 -7.25 -12.99
CA GLY A 7 14.35 -8.08 -13.34
C GLY A 7 13.00 -7.44 -13.01
N VAL A 8 11.94 -8.24 -13.16
CA VAL A 8 10.54 -7.88 -12.87
C VAL A 8 10.21 -8.15 -11.40
N ALA A 9 9.35 -7.33 -10.80
CA ALA A 9 8.87 -7.52 -9.43
C ALA A 9 7.37 -7.19 -9.33
N LEU A 10 6.65 -7.94 -8.50
CA LEU A 10 5.31 -7.60 -8.06
C LEU A 10 5.42 -6.74 -6.80
N LEU A 11 5.01 -5.48 -6.90
CA LEU A 11 5.15 -4.47 -5.85
C LEU A 11 3.83 -3.75 -5.65
N ALA A 12 3.63 -3.18 -4.46
CA ALA A 12 2.46 -2.35 -4.22
C ALA A 12 2.51 -1.07 -5.08
N ASP A 13 1.36 -0.68 -5.61
CA ASP A 13 1.10 0.55 -6.36
C ASP A 13 1.67 1.79 -5.68
N TRP A 14 1.35 1.98 -4.39
CA TRP A 14 1.77 3.14 -3.60
C TRP A 14 3.27 3.21 -3.38
N LEU A 15 3.98 2.08 -3.47
CA LEU A 15 5.43 2.02 -3.30
C LEU A 15 6.15 2.50 -4.56
N VAL A 16 5.57 2.27 -5.75
CA VAL A 16 6.22 2.53 -7.04
C VAL A 16 5.57 3.65 -7.86
N ALA A 17 4.50 4.28 -7.36
CA ALA A 17 3.76 5.33 -8.04
C ALA A 17 4.69 6.46 -8.56
N GLU A 18 5.64 6.89 -7.75
CA GLU A 18 6.61 7.93 -8.12
C GLU A 18 7.61 7.45 -9.19
N ASP A 19 8.03 6.19 -9.12
CA ASP A 19 8.93 5.60 -10.12
C ASP A 19 8.24 5.41 -11.46
N ILE A 20 6.96 5.01 -11.48
CA ILE A 20 6.14 4.95 -12.69
C ILE A 20 5.91 6.35 -13.26
N ALA A 21 5.52 7.32 -12.43
CA ALA A 21 5.31 8.71 -12.86
C ALA A 21 6.57 9.32 -13.50
N ARG A 22 7.76 8.97 -12.98
CA ARG A 22 9.05 9.42 -13.53
C ARG A 22 9.64 8.48 -14.58
N LYS A 23 8.88 7.48 -15.06
CA LYS A 23 9.31 6.50 -16.07
C LYS A 23 10.60 5.75 -15.72
N ARG A 24 10.88 5.60 -14.42
CA ARG A 24 11.99 4.77 -13.90
C ARG A 24 11.60 3.30 -13.80
N LEU A 25 10.32 3.04 -13.64
CA LEU A 25 9.70 1.73 -13.76
C LEU A 25 8.55 1.81 -14.77
N VAL A 26 8.18 0.67 -15.34
CA VAL A 26 7.04 0.51 -16.25
C VAL A 26 6.18 -0.64 -15.74
N GLN A 27 4.86 -0.49 -15.83
CA GLN A 27 3.94 -1.58 -15.52
C GLN A 27 4.00 -2.64 -16.62
N LEU A 28 3.95 -3.91 -16.23
CA LEU A 28 3.94 -5.04 -17.14
C LEU A 28 2.69 -5.88 -16.88
N LEU A 29 2.26 -6.63 -17.90
CA LEU A 29 1.13 -7.56 -17.80
C LEU A 29 -0.17 -6.87 -17.32
N GLU A 30 -0.50 -5.71 -17.89
CA GLU A 30 -1.67 -4.91 -17.49
C GLU A 30 -3.01 -5.70 -17.54
N ASP A 31 -3.11 -6.65 -18.47
CA ASP A 31 -4.28 -7.53 -18.62
C ASP A 31 -4.37 -8.65 -17.55
N HIS A 32 -3.34 -8.80 -16.71
CA HIS A 32 -3.25 -9.84 -15.69
C HIS A 32 -3.27 -9.22 -14.29
N ALA A 33 -4.45 -8.74 -13.89
CA ALA A 33 -4.63 -8.13 -12.58
C ALA A 33 -4.34 -9.11 -11.44
N THR A 34 -3.55 -8.68 -10.46
CA THR A 34 -3.33 -9.43 -9.22
C THR A 34 -4.46 -9.19 -8.22
N PRO A 35 -4.79 -10.16 -7.36
CA PRO A 35 -5.74 -9.95 -6.29
C PRO A 35 -5.35 -8.75 -5.42
N LYS A 36 -6.35 -7.99 -4.95
CA LYS A 36 -6.10 -6.86 -4.04
C LYS A 36 -5.44 -7.37 -2.75
N ALA A 37 -4.38 -6.68 -2.31
CA ALA A 37 -3.66 -6.94 -1.08
C ALA A 37 -4.02 -5.86 -0.03
N PRO A 38 -5.05 -6.08 0.81
CA PRO A 38 -5.49 -5.09 1.79
C PRO A 38 -4.46 -4.88 2.90
N VAL A 39 -4.37 -3.64 3.39
CA VAL A 39 -3.56 -3.26 4.55
C VAL A 39 -4.44 -3.24 5.79
N TYR A 40 -4.05 -3.97 6.83
CA TYR A 40 -4.79 -4.05 8.10
C TYR A 40 -3.99 -3.48 9.25
N ALA A 41 -4.67 -2.74 10.13
CA ALA A 41 -4.16 -2.44 11.46
C ALA A 41 -4.61 -3.52 12.43
N LEU A 42 -3.66 -4.22 13.06
CA LEU A 42 -3.94 -5.29 14.01
C LEU A 42 -3.72 -4.78 15.44
N THR A 43 -4.69 -5.02 16.31
CA THR A 43 -4.60 -4.74 17.75
C THR A 43 -4.83 -6.01 18.55
N PRO A 44 -4.24 -6.14 19.75
CA PRO A 44 -4.56 -7.26 20.64
C PRO A 44 -6.08 -7.35 20.88
N PRO A 45 -6.64 -8.56 21.05
CA PRO A 45 -8.05 -8.75 21.35
C PRO A 45 -8.33 -8.33 22.81
N VAL A 46 -8.47 -7.04 23.05
CA VAL A 46 -8.84 -6.46 24.36
C VAL A 46 -10.30 -6.04 24.36
N ARG A 47 -10.97 -6.16 25.50
CA ARG A 47 -12.39 -5.75 25.65
C ARG A 47 -12.60 -4.25 25.34
N TYR A 48 -11.58 -3.42 25.56
CA TYR A 48 -11.61 -1.99 25.29
C TYR A 48 -10.28 -1.53 24.69
N THR A 49 -10.33 -1.03 23.46
CA THR A 49 -9.20 -0.32 22.85
C THR A 49 -9.07 1.05 23.51
N ALA A 50 -7.87 1.40 24.00
CA ALA A 50 -7.63 2.70 24.63
C ALA A 50 -7.97 3.84 23.64
N ALA A 51 -8.60 4.91 24.15
CA ALA A 51 -9.05 6.04 23.32
C ALA A 51 -7.95 6.64 22.41
N PRO A 52 -6.69 6.80 22.86
CA PRO A 52 -5.62 7.30 21.98
C PRO A 52 -5.29 6.36 20.82
N VAL A 53 -5.36 5.04 21.05
CA VAL A 53 -5.13 4.04 19.99
C VAL A 53 -6.25 4.13 18.96
N ARG A 54 -7.50 4.25 19.40
CA ARG A 54 -8.64 4.42 18.47
C ARG A 54 -8.51 5.70 17.65
N ALA A 55 -8.19 6.83 18.31
CA ALA A 55 -7.99 8.10 17.62
C ALA A 55 -6.85 8.04 16.58
N LEU A 56 -5.76 7.34 16.90
CA LEU A 56 -4.66 7.10 15.95
C LEU A 56 -5.12 6.24 14.77
N LEU A 57 -5.83 5.14 15.02
CA LEU A 57 -6.35 4.27 13.97
C LEU A 57 -7.31 5.02 13.04
N ASP A 58 -8.21 5.84 13.58
CA ASP A 58 -9.14 6.66 12.81
C ASP A 58 -8.39 7.69 11.93
N HIS A 59 -7.33 8.30 12.48
CA HIS A 59 -6.47 9.22 11.74
C HIS A 59 -5.70 8.51 10.61
N LEU A 60 -5.13 7.34 10.87
CA LEU A 60 -4.41 6.54 9.89
C LEU A 60 -5.35 6.03 8.80
N ALA A 61 -6.54 5.52 9.15
CA ALA A 61 -7.53 5.07 8.19
C ALA A 61 -7.92 6.20 7.22
N THR A 62 -8.08 7.43 7.72
CA THR A 62 -8.43 8.59 6.90
C THR A 62 -7.26 9.08 6.05
N SER A 63 -6.07 9.24 6.64
CA SER A 63 -4.90 9.84 5.99
C SER A 63 -4.18 8.89 5.02
N LEU A 64 -4.28 7.58 5.24
CA LEU A 64 -3.67 6.55 4.40
C LEU A 64 -4.62 6.03 3.32
N ALA A 65 -5.94 6.15 3.46
CA ALA A 65 -6.89 5.66 2.44
C ALA A 65 -6.58 6.21 1.04
N SER A 66 -6.27 7.51 0.93
CA SER A 66 -5.91 8.13 -0.35
C SER A 66 -4.51 7.77 -0.86
N ARG A 67 -3.62 7.28 0.01
CA ARG A 67 -2.23 6.93 -0.32
C ARG A 67 -2.06 5.44 -0.64
N LEU A 68 -2.91 4.60 -0.07
CA LEU A 68 -2.90 3.14 -0.24
C LEU A 68 -3.91 2.64 -1.29
N GLY A 69 -4.79 3.53 -1.75
CA GLY A 69 -5.78 3.23 -2.78
C GLY A 69 -5.46 3.95 -4.08
N ALA A 70 -4.53 3.42 -4.87
CA ALA A 70 -4.35 3.77 -6.27
C ALA A 70 -4.20 2.48 -7.11
N GLY A 71 -5.12 1.54 -6.88
CA GLY A 71 -5.18 0.22 -7.52
C GLY A 71 -6.59 -0.17 -7.95
#